data_AF-A0A9E5ENI2-F1
#
_entry.id   AF-A0A9E5ENI2-F1
#
_cell.length_a   1.000
_cell.length_b   1.000
_cell.length_c   1.000
_cell.angle_alpha   90.00
_cell.angle_beta   90.00
_cell.angle_gamma   90.00
#
_symmetry.space_group_name_H-M   'P 1'
#
loop_
_entity.id
_entity.type
_entity.pdbx_description
1 polymer ?
#
loop_
_entity_poly.entity_id
_entity_poly.type
_entity_poly.pdbx_seq_one_letter_code
_entity_poly.pdbx_strand_id
1 'polypeptide(L)'
;MSDQLTSSNAVIQTDDGHIGSQKSPPLSSNGLVALDLAQHGFYIFPCQSKHGCVGDKTPLVSSWRKASTRDQKKISQWWGVNPHALIAIDCAKSEIVVIDADRHNAEVDGVAHLQEILGSDLTSVGCPIVETAGNGLHLYFAQADQNRFRNARGTLPPGIDVRGDGGYVIAPGSTRASGACWAQKISTPDLLEAKATSTLPQMPEKLSELIRKCITSIIQPAEAGLNKKHNQPISSRTDPFAYALVALKEETNRLSTAARGIRNTTLNNVAFRLGGFVARDWLSRNEVESALKLACLVNGLSTESPGEVQRTLSSGLLAGMNHPHPDLPDLKLIQKKPTTDITGQENTPPITNDHANQTIANDGLLKDFIFDGDVPPNPPPQLVKKLIPQQGICFIGGQSGAGKTFVAVDLAVSLASGISFFSQPTLERVGVVILAAEGAHTLASRIQVARERKTTSQLLPIAWQADVPNLADTRRIRDLITRLGAVDRKFR
;
A
#
# COMPACT_ATOMS: atom_id res chain seq x y z
N MET A 1 6.13 6.74 -92.58
CA MET A 1 5.02 5.86 -92.16
C MET A 1 5.58 5.01 -91.03
N SER A 2 5.41 5.31 -89.75
CA SER A 2 4.40 6.10 -89.05
C SER A 2 4.97 6.50 -87.69
N ASP A 3 4.43 7.58 -87.13
CA ASP A 3 4.78 8.33 -85.91
C ASP A 3 5.10 7.46 -84.67
N GLN A 4 5.98 7.87 -83.72
CA GLN A 4 5.76 8.98 -82.79
C GLN A 4 7.06 9.63 -82.26
N LEU A 5 7.10 10.97 -82.33
CA LEU A 5 7.83 11.89 -81.43
C LEU A 5 7.22 11.80 -80.00
N THR A 6 7.88 12.12 -78.88
CA THR A 6 8.36 13.45 -78.43
C THR A 6 9.14 13.27 -77.10
N SER A 7 10.39 13.69 -77.01
CA SER A 7 10.89 14.97 -76.46
C SER A 7 10.70 15.20 -74.94
N SER A 8 11.86 15.25 -74.28
CA SER A 8 12.15 15.93 -73.02
C SER A 8 11.46 17.29 -72.88
N ASN A 9 10.92 17.57 -71.68
CA ASN A 9 10.85 18.92 -71.15
C ASN A 9 10.84 18.88 -69.62
N ALA A 10 11.83 19.55 -69.03
CA ALA A 10 11.85 19.93 -67.63
C ALA A 10 10.76 20.97 -67.39
N VAL A 11 9.95 20.77 -66.35
CA VAL A 11 9.01 21.77 -65.85
C VAL A 11 9.33 22.00 -64.38
N ILE A 12 9.78 23.22 -64.11
CA ILE A 12 9.85 23.85 -62.80
C ILE A 12 8.40 24.01 -62.32
N GLN A 13 8.07 23.43 -61.17
CA GLN A 13 6.81 23.69 -60.49
C GLN A 13 7.09 24.22 -59.10
N THR A 14 6.38 25.31 -58.80
CA THR A 14 6.58 26.29 -57.75
C THR A 14 6.26 25.75 -56.37
N ASP A 15 7.06 26.20 -55.42
CA ASP A 15 7.00 25.94 -53.98
C ASP A 15 5.81 26.72 -53.38
N ASP A 16 4.62 26.11 -53.39
CA ASP A 16 3.48 26.56 -52.60
C ASP A 16 3.52 25.86 -51.25
N GLY A 17 3.94 26.62 -50.23
CA GLY A 17 4.02 26.20 -48.84
C GLY A 17 2.70 25.64 -48.32
N HIS A 18 2.56 24.32 -48.36
CA HIS A 18 1.70 23.60 -47.45
C HIS A 18 2.50 23.34 -46.18
N ILE A 19 2.12 24.01 -45.10
CA ILE A 19 2.46 23.61 -43.73
C ILE A 19 1.85 22.22 -43.57
N GLY A 20 2.64 21.19 -43.89
CA GLY A 20 2.28 19.81 -43.70
C GLY A 20 1.97 19.63 -42.23
N SER A 21 0.70 19.39 -41.91
CA SER A 21 0.34 18.80 -40.62
C SER A 21 1.19 17.54 -40.51
N GLN A 22 2.22 17.56 -39.65
CA GLN A 22 2.96 16.34 -39.36
C GLN A 22 1.95 15.34 -38.82
N LYS A 23 1.53 14.39 -39.66
CA LYS A 23 0.72 13.27 -39.21
C LYS A 23 1.60 12.53 -38.23
N SER A 24 1.22 12.58 -36.96
CA SER A 24 1.83 11.77 -35.91
C SER A 24 1.96 10.32 -36.40
N PRO A 25 3.07 9.62 -36.11
CA PRO A 25 3.21 8.22 -36.51
C PRO A 25 2.00 7.41 -36.04
N PRO A 26 1.56 6.40 -36.82
CA PRO A 26 0.42 5.58 -36.43
C PRO A 26 0.67 4.93 -35.08
N LEU A 27 -0.35 4.94 -34.22
CA LEU A 27 -0.29 4.34 -32.89
C LEU A 27 0.08 2.86 -32.98
N SER A 28 0.79 2.38 -31.95
CA SER A 28 1.13 0.96 -31.83
C SER A 28 -0.12 0.08 -31.69
N SER A 29 0.03 -1.23 -31.89
CA SER A 29 -1.07 -2.19 -31.69
C SER A 29 -1.72 -2.05 -30.31
N ASN A 30 -0.93 -1.96 -29.23
CA ASN A 30 -1.48 -1.74 -27.89
C ASN A 30 -2.13 -0.35 -27.74
N GLY A 31 -1.61 0.68 -28.44
CA GLY A 31 -2.23 2.00 -28.46
C GLY A 31 -3.60 2.03 -29.12
N LEU A 32 -3.77 1.29 -30.22
CA LEU A 32 -5.06 1.13 -30.90
C LEU A 32 -6.07 0.39 -30.02
N VAL A 33 -5.65 -0.72 -29.40
CA VAL A 33 -6.49 -1.47 -28.45
C VAL A 33 -6.88 -0.60 -27.24
N ALA A 34 -5.96 0.23 -26.73
CA ALA A 34 -6.25 1.13 -25.62
C ALA A 34 -7.30 2.19 -25.98
N LEU A 35 -7.27 2.70 -27.21
CA LEU A 35 -8.30 3.62 -27.72
C LEU A 35 -9.66 2.93 -27.84
N ASP A 36 -9.68 1.70 -28.36
CA ASP A 36 -10.91 0.93 -28.53
C ASP A 36 -11.59 0.60 -27.19
N LEU A 37 -10.80 0.16 -26.20
CA LEU A 37 -11.27 -0.04 -24.82
C LEU A 37 -11.85 1.24 -24.21
N ALA A 38 -11.19 2.38 -24.41
CA ALA A 38 -11.66 3.67 -23.90
C ALA A 38 -12.98 4.12 -24.55
N GLN A 39 -13.13 3.87 -25.85
CA GLN A 39 -14.38 4.14 -26.58
C GLN A 39 -15.54 3.28 -26.06
N HIS A 40 -15.26 2.03 -25.68
CA HIS A 40 -16.25 1.11 -25.08
C HIS A 40 -16.43 1.31 -23.57
N GLY A 41 -15.93 2.43 -23.02
CA GLY A 41 -16.26 2.88 -21.67
C GLY A 41 -15.30 2.41 -20.57
N PHE A 42 -14.17 1.78 -20.90
CA PHE A 42 -13.16 1.41 -19.92
C PHE A 42 -12.19 2.55 -19.61
N TYR A 43 -11.94 2.80 -18.33
CA TYR A 43 -10.86 3.70 -17.92
C TYR A 43 -9.54 2.94 -17.92
N ILE A 44 -8.56 3.44 -18.66
CA ILE A 44 -7.30 2.74 -18.88
C ILE A 44 -6.07 3.57 -18.52
N PHE A 45 -4.93 2.91 -18.37
CA PHE A 45 -3.60 3.51 -18.22
C PHE A 45 -2.49 2.53 -18.63
N PRO A 46 -1.27 3.02 -18.97
CA PRO A 46 -0.17 2.18 -19.42
C PRO A 46 0.59 1.50 -18.26
N CYS A 47 1.02 0.25 -18.48
CA CYS A 47 1.84 -0.55 -17.56
C CYS A 47 3.14 -1.07 -18.23
N GLN A 48 4.13 -1.40 -17.40
CA GLN A 48 5.39 -2.03 -17.82
C GLN A 48 5.14 -3.40 -18.46
N SER A 49 5.81 -3.69 -19.58
CA SER A 49 5.68 -4.94 -20.33
C SER A 49 6.87 -5.91 -20.18
N LYS A 50 7.86 -5.57 -19.33
CA LYS A 50 9.08 -6.35 -19.12
C LYS A 50 8.80 -7.58 -18.25
N HIS A 51 8.54 -8.71 -18.91
CA HIS A 51 8.30 -9.99 -18.25
C HIS A 51 9.47 -10.43 -17.36
N GLY A 52 9.16 -11.00 -16.19
CA GLY A 52 10.16 -11.57 -15.27
C GLY A 52 11.10 -10.56 -14.59
N CYS A 53 10.89 -9.26 -14.82
CA CYS A 53 11.67 -8.20 -14.20
C CYS A 53 10.93 -7.61 -12.99
N VAL A 54 11.69 -7.02 -12.05
CA VAL A 54 11.11 -6.20 -10.98
C VAL A 54 10.30 -5.07 -11.61
N GLY A 55 8.98 -5.07 -11.38
CA GLY A 55 8.07 -4.08 -11.96
C GLY A 55 7.20 -4.59 -13.12
N ASP A 56 7.28 -5.87 -13.52
CA ASP A 56 6.35 -6.43 -14.53
C ASP A 56 4.88 -6.08 -14.19
N LYS A 57 4.14 -5.62 -15.20
CA LYS A 57 2.75 -5.16 -15.12
C LYS A 57 2.48 -3.97 -14.20
N THR A 58 3.49 -3.28 -13.67
CA THR A 58 3.28 -2.09 -12.82
C THR A 58 2.97 -0.83 -13.63
N PRO A 59 2.20 0.14 -13.08
CA PRO A 59 1.83 1.35 -13.80
C PRO A 59 3.04 2.19 -14.22
N LEU A 60 2.99 2.74 -15.44
CA LEU A 60 3.95 3.73 -15.94
C LEU A 60 3.57 5.17 -15.58
N VAL A 61 2.43 5.35 -14.94
CA VAL A 61 1.92 6.66 -14.50
C VAL A 61 1.83 6.71 -12.98
N SER A 62 2.24 7.83 -12.38
CA SER A 62 2.07 8.10 -10.96
C SER A 62 0.59 8.22 -10.60
N SER A 63 0.21 7.71 -9.42
CA SER A 63 -1.18 7.79 -8.93
C SER A 63 -2.21 7.32 -9.97
N TRP A 64 -1.98 6.12 -10.53
CA TRP A 64 -2.76 5.57 -11.65
C TRP A 64 -4.28 5.66 -11.48
N ARG A 65 -4.81 5.53 -10.25
CA ARG A 65 -6.25 5.68 -9.95
C ARG A 65 -6.79 7.06 -10.31
N LYS A 66 -5.98 8.11 -10.11
CA LYS A 66 -6.33 9.47 -10.55
C LYS A 66 -6.07 9.63 -12.04
N ALA A 67 -4.98 9.05 -12.54
CA ALA A 67 -4.53 9.24 -13.92
C ALA A 67 -5.37 8.50 -14.98
N SER A 68 -5.96 7.34 -14.63
CA SER A 68 -6.76 6.47 -15.50
C SER A 68 -7.86 7.27 -16.20
N THR A 69 -7.99 7.06 -17.51
CA THR A 69 -8.76 7.96 -18.38
C THR A 69 -9.45 7.22 -19.53
N ARG A 70 -10.40 7.91 -20.16
CA ARG A 70 -10.98 7.60 -21.47
C ARG A 70 -10.65 8.65 -22.54
N ASP A 71 -9.88 9.67 -22.17
CA ASP A 71 -9.48 10.75 -23.08
C ASP A 71 -8.52 10.22 -24.15
N GLN A 72 -8.99 10.20 -25.40
CA GLN A 72 -8.25 9.69 -26.55
C GLN A 72 -6.94 10.43 -26.79
N LYS A 73 -6.85 11.74 -26.51
CA LYS A 73 -5.62 12.52 -26.70
C LYS A 73 -4.56 12.08 -25.69
N LYS A 74 -4.96 11.92 -24.43
CA LYS A 74 -4.07 11.47 -23.35
C LYS A 74 -3.57 10.04 -23.59
N ILE A 75 -4.46 9.16 -24.04
CA ILE A 75 -4.13 7.77 -24.41
C ILE A 75 -3.16 7.75 -25.60
N SER A 76 -3.44 8.52 -26.65
CA SER A 76 -2.56 8.61 -27.82
C SER A 76 -1.16 9.09 -27.43
N GLN A 77 -1.06 10.08 -26.54
CA GLN A 77 0.22 10.56 -26.03
C GLN A 77 0.99 9.48 -25.25
N TRP A 78 0.33 8.74 -24.36
CA TRP A 78 0.97 7.68 -23.57
C TRP A 78 1.58 6.58 -24.42
N TRP A 79 0.86 6.10 -25.44
CA TRP A 79 1.36 5.06 -26.35
C TRP A 79 2.25 5.60 -27.47
N GLY A 80 2.21 6.90 -27.75
CA GLY A 80 3.24 7.56 -28.56
C GLY A 80 4.62 7.56 -27.88
N VAL A 81 4.65 7.70 -26.55
CA VAL A 81 5.90 7.64 -25.76
C VAL A 81 6.29 6.20 -25.41
N ASN A 82 5.33 5.33 -25.11
CA ASN A 82 5.57 3.93 -24.74
C ASN A 82 4.79 2.97 -25.65
N PRO A 83 5.23 2.75 -26.90
CA PRO A 83 4.51 1.93 -27.88
C PRO A 83 4.19 0.50 -27.41
N HIS A 84 5.06 -0.08 -26.58
CA HIS A 84 4.94 -1.45 -26.08
C HIS A 84 4.38 -1.55 -24.66
N ALA A 85 3.83 -0.47 -24.09
CA ALA A 85 3.19 -0.54 -22.79
C ALA A 85 1.99 -1.50 -22.82
N LEU A 86 1.82 -2.29 -21.76
CA LEU A 86 0.60 -3.07 -21.54
C LEU A 86 -0.53 -2.12 -21.16
N ILE A 87 -1.77 -2.54 -21.42
CA ILE A 87 -2.95 -1.73 -21.15
C ILE A 87 -3.57 -2.26 -19.86
N ALA A 88 -3.71 -1.41 -18.85
CA ALA A 88 -4.41 -1.76 -17.63
C ALA A 88 -5.80 -1.11 -17.61
N ILE A 89 -6.81 -1.87 -17.16
CA ILE A 89 -8.18 -1.40 -16.92
C ILE A 89 -8.33 -1.09 -15.42
N ASP A 90 -8.74 0.13 -15.10
CA ASP A 90 -9.15 0.53 -13.76
C ASP A 90 -10.53 -0.08 -13.46
N CYS A 91 -10.56 -1.11 -12.60
CA CYS A 91 -11.78 -1.87 -12.32
C CYS A 91 -12.85 -1.00 -11.66
N ALA A 92 -12.43 -0.07 -10.77
CA ALA A 92 -13.34 0.82 -10.05
C ALA A 92 -14.02 1.80 -11.01
N LYS A 93 -13.25 2.58 -11.77
CA LYS A 93 -13.84 3.57 -12.67
C LYS A 93 -14.57 2.96 -13.86
N SER A 94 -14.20 1.73 -14.22
CA SER A 94 -14.88 0.98 -15.28
C SER A 94 -16.10 0.20 -14.77
N GLU A 95 -16.44 0.29 -13.48
CA GLU A 95 -17.65 -0.35 -12.90
C GLU A 95 -17.68 -1.87 -13.09
N ILE A 96 -16.51 -2.50 -12.99
CA ILE A 96 -16.36 -3.95 -13.10
C ILE A 96 -15.71 -4.55 -11.85
N VAL A 97 -15.94 -5.84 -11.66
CA VAL A 97 -15.11 -6.71 -10.81
C VAL A 97 -14.63 -7.87 -11.65
N VAL A 98 -13.37 -8.27 -11.46
CA VAL A 98 -12.78 -9.39 -12.19
C VAL A 98 -12.31 -10.45 -11.21
N ILE A 99 -12.59 -11.71 -11.52
CA ILE A 99 -12.01 -12.85 -10.82
C ILE A 99 -10.79 -13.30 -11.60
N ASP A 100 -9.63 -13.13 -10.99
CA ASP A 100 -8.31 -13.34 -11.56
C ASP A 100 -7.78 -14.69 -11.07
N ALA A 101 -7.97 -15.71 -11.90
CA ALA A 101 -7.59 -17.10 -11.64
C ALA A 101 -6.24 -17.41 -12.31
N ASP A 102 -5.17 -17.27 -11.56
CA ASP A 102 -3.80 -17.49 -12.00
C ASP A 102 -3.37 -18.96 -11.88
N ARG A 103 -2.47 -19.36 -12.79
CA ARG A 103 -1.68 -20.61 -12.70
C ARG A 103 -0.24 -20.25 -12.38
N HIS A 104 0.24 -20.59 -11.19
CA HIS A 104 1.59 -20.20 -10.75
C HIS A 104 2.60 -21.35 -10.90
N ASN A 105 2.29 -22.53 -10.38
CA ASN A 105 3.12 -23.73 -10.42
C ASN A 105 2.23 -24.99 -10.43
N ALA A 106 2.83 -26.20 -10.47
CA ALA A 106 2.08 -27.46 -10.54
C ALA A 106 1.14 -27.73 -9.35
N GLU A 107 1.29 -26.98 -8.24
CA GLU A 107 0.51 -27.16 -7.01
C GLU A 107 -0.60 -26.11 -6.83
N VAL A 108 -0.57 -25.00 -7.60
CA VAL A 108 -1.52 -23.89 -7.48
C VAL A 108 -2.13 -23.59 -8.85
N ASP A 109 -3.32 -24.14 -9.09
CA ASP A 109 -4.16 -23.89 -10.25
C ASP A 109 -5.47 -23.21 -9.83
N GLY A 110 -5.48 -21.87 -9.88
CA GLY A 110 -6.66 -21.07 -9.57
C GLY A 110 -7.84 -21.32 -10.51
N VAL A 111 -7.58 -21.74 -11.76
CA VAL A 111 -8.63 -22.05 -12.74
C VAL A 111 -9.36 -23.33 -12.32
N ALA A 112 -8.62 -24.36 -11.93
CA ALA A 112 -9.19 -25.61 -11.41
C ALA A 112 -9.99 -25.37 -10.12
N HIS A 113 -9.42 -24.60 -9.18
CA HIS A 113 -10.11 -24.24 -7.94
C HIS A 113 -11.40 -23.46 -8.21
N LEU A 114 -11.40 -22.50 -9.16
CA LEU A 114 -12.58 -21.73 -9.48
C LEU A 114 -13.68 -22.60 -10.11
N GLN A 115 -13.29 -23.54 -10.97
CA GLN A 115 -14.21 -24.51 -11.57
C GLN A 115 -14.84 -25.43 -10.51
N GLU A 116 -14.06 -25.89 -9.53
CA GLU A 116 -14.57 -26.67 -8.39
C GLU A 116 -15.55 -25.86 -7.54
N ILE A 117 -15.21 -24.60 -7.22
CA ILE A 117 -16.11 -23.70 -6.47
C ILE A 117 -17.44 -23.54 -7.19
N LEU A 118 -17.43 -23.34 -8.51
CA LEU A 118 -18.66 -23.15 -9.27
C LEU A 118 -19.41 -24.46 -9.50
N GLY A 119 -18.70 -25.59 -9.61
CA GLY A 119 -19.28 -26.91 -9.86
C GLY A 119 -19.78 -27.11 -11.30
N SER A 120 -19.37 -26.23 -12.21
CA SER A 120 -19.71 -26.25 -13.63
C SER A 120 -18.54 -25.72 -14.46
N ASP A 121 -18.58 -25.94 -15.78
CA ASP A 121 -17.59 -25.35 -16.69
C ASP A 121 -17.62 -23.82 -16.61
N LEU A 122 -16.45 -23.17 -16.61
CA LEU A 122 -16.37 -21.71 -16.45
C LEU A 122 -17.09 -20.93 -17.56
N THR A 123 -17.21 -21.49 -18.77
CA THR A 123 -17.96 -20.86 -19.87
C THR A 123 -19.46 -20.82 -19.58
N SER A 124 -19.98 -21.75 -18.77
CA SER A 124 -21.40 -21.77 -18.36
C SER A 124 -21.81 -20.61 -17.47
N VAL A 125 -20.84 -19.85 -16.94
CA VAL A 125 -21.09 -18.64 -16.14
C VAL A 125 -21.71 -17.53 -16.99
N GLY A 126 -21.54 -17.55 -18.31
CA GLY A 126 -22.12 -16.57 -19.22
C GLY A 126 -21.50 -15.16 -19.09
N CYS A 127 -20.28 -15.07 -18.57
CA CYS A 127 -19.52 -13.82 -18.47
C CYS A 127 -18.38 -13.77 -19.50
N PRO A 128 -17.89 -12.59 -19.92
CA PRO A 128 -16.68 -12.50 -20.71
C PRO A 128 -15.47 -13.09 -19.97
N ILE A 129 -14.69 -13.92 -20.66
CA ILE A 129 -13.47 -14.53 -20.12
C ILE A 129 -12.28 -14.11 -20.96
N VAL A 130 -11.19 -13.71 -20.30
CA VAL A 130 -9.90 -13.39 -20.96
C VAL A 130 -8.84 -14.36 -20.48
N GLU A 131 -8.17 -15.01 -21.43
CA GLU A 131 -7.00 -15.84 -21.19
C GLU A 131 -5.79 -14.94 -20.95
N THR A 132 -5.08 -15.16 -19.84
CA THR A 132 -3.93 -14.34 -19.48
C THR A 132 -2.66 -14.86 -20.14
N ALA A 133 -1.67 -13.98 -20.30
CA ALA A 133 -0.36 -14.35 -20.82
C ALA A 133 0.40 -15.39 -19.95
N GLY A 134 -0.13 -15.76 -18.77
CA GLY A 134 0.40 -16.80 -17.87
C GLY A 134 -0.46 -18.06 -17.83
N ASN A 135 -1.36 -18.27 -18.81
CA ASN A 135 -2.30 -19.39 -18.88
C ASN A 135 -3.38 -19.42 -17.77
N GLY A 136 -3.58 -18.31 -17.07
CA GLY A 136 -4.71 -18.09 -16.16
C GLY A 136 -5.93 -17.51 -16.88
N LEU A 137 -6.98 -17.16 -16.14
CA LEU A 137 -8.22 -16.58 -16.65
C LEU A 137 -8.65 -15.35 -15.85
N HIS A 138 -9.17 -14.34 -16.54
CA HIS A 138 -9.92 -13.23 -15.95
C HIS A 138 -11.41 -13.39 -16.32
N LEU A 139 -12.30 -13.49 -15.32
CA LEU A 139 -13.76 -13.51 -15.53
C LEU A 139 -14.35 -12.15 -15.15
N TYR A 140 -15.07 -11.48 -16.06
CA TYR A 140 -15.53 -10.10 -15.88
C TYR A 140 -17.01 -10.02 -15.50
N PHE A 141 -17.31 -9.27 -14.44
CA PHE A 141 -18.67 -9.04 -13.96
C PHE A 141 -18.94 -7.53 -13.79
N ALA A 142 -20.21 -7.15 -13.92
CA ALA A 142 -20.68 -5.82 -13.60
C ALA A 142 -20.58 -5.54 -12.10
N GLN A 143 -20.33 -4.28 -11.75
CA GLN A 143 -20.21 -3.83 -10.37
C GLN A 143 -20.80 -2.41 -10.20
N ALA A 144 -22.13 -2.34 -10.10
CA ALA A 144 -22.87 -1.12 -9.77
C ALA A 144 -23.15 -1.05 -8.24
N ASP A 145 -22.98 0.11 -7.60
CA ASP A 145 -23.09 0.36 -6.14
C ASP A 145 -24.42 -0.13 -5.52
N GLN A 146 -24.51 -0.70 -4.31
CA GLN A 146 -24.02 -0.25 -2.98
C GLN A 146 -23.14 -1.28 -2.23
N ASN A 147 -22.77 -2.39 -2.88
CA ASN A 147 -22.00 -3.50 -2.27
C ASN A 147 -20.83 -3.93 -3.17
N ARG A 148 -19.98 -2.98 -3.56
CA ARG A 148 -18.85 -3.25 -4.46
C ARG A 148 -17.83 -4.17 -3.79
N PHE A 149 -17.46 -5.21 -4.50
CA PHE A 149 -16.29 -6.02 -4.24
C PHE A 149 -15.02 -5.19 -4.48
N ARG A 150 -14.06 -5.36 -3.56
CA ARG A 150 -12.78 -4.66 -3.55
C ARG A 150 -11.69 -5.53 -4.13
N ASN A 151 -10.53 -4.94 -4.40
CA ASN A 151 -9.35 -5.72 -4.74
C ASN A 151 -8.88 -6.52 -3.53
N ALA A 152 -9.02 -7.83 -3.59
CA ALA A 152 -8.65 -8.75 -2.51
C ALA A 152 -7.74 -9.84 -3.08
N ARG A 153 -6.55 -9.98 -2.49
CA ARG A 153 -5.58 -11.02 -2.86
C ARG A 153 -5.53 -12.11 -1.81
N GLY A 154 -5.53 -13.36 -2.25
CA GLY A 154 -5.42 -14.52 -1.34
C GLY A 154 -6.59 -14.72 -0.37
N THR A 155 -7.74 -14.08 -0.60
CA THR A 155 -8.98 -14.29 0.16
C THR A 155 -9.80 -15.48 -0.34
N LEU A 156 -9.51 -15.94 -1.54
CA LEU A 156 -10.08 -17.14 -2.17
C LEU A 156 -9.02 -18.26 -2.14
N PRO A 157 -9.36 -19.51 -2.50
CA PRO A 157 -8.37 -20.57 -2.62
C PRO A 157 -7.14 -20.13 -3.43
N PRO A 158 -5.95 -20.65 -3.10
CA PRO A 158 -4.70 -20.23 -3.74
C PRO A 158 -4.81 -20.16 -5.26
N GLY A 159 -4.31 -19.06 -5.83
CA GLY A 159 -4.39 -18.79 -7.27
C GLY A 159 -5.66 -18.05 -7.71
N ILE A 160 -6.57 -17.68 -6.80
CA ILE A 160 -7.73 -16.85 -7.15
C ILE A 160 -7.67 -15.51 -6.39
N ASP A 161 -7.68 -14.42 -7.15
CA ASP A 161 -7.73 -13.04 -6.67
C ASP A 161 -9.06 -12.38 -7.12
N VAL A 162 -9.55 -11.42 -6.33
CA VAL A 162 -10.64 -10.51 -6.70
C VAL A 162 -10.04 -9.17 -7.09
N ARG A 163 -10.38 -8.66 -8.27
CA ARG A 163 -9.94 -7.36 -8.80
C ARG A 163 -11.15 -6.45 -8.96
N GLY A 164 -11.51 -5.79 -7.86
CA GLY A 164 -12.61 -4.85 -7.80
C GLY A 164 -12.12 -3.43 -7.51
N ASP A 165 -12.83 -2.72 -6.64
CA ASP A 165 -12.45 -1.37 -6.23
C ASP A 165 -10.98 -1.31 -5.72
N GLY A 166 -10.23 -0.35 -6.25
CA GLY A 166 -8.80 -0.19 -6.03
C GLY A 166 -7.87 -1.17 -6.76
N GLY A 167 -8.41 -2.07 -7.57
CA GLY A 167 -7.67 -3.00 -8.42
C GLY A 167 -7.59 -2.55 -9.88
N TYR A 168 -6.68 -3.19 -10.62
CA TYR A 168 -6.66 -3.15 -12.08
C TYR A 168 -6.29 -4.53 -12.62
N VAL A 169 -6.63 -4.76 -13.88
CA VAL A 169 -6.24 -5.95 -14.65
C VAL A 169 -5.60 -5.54 -15.96
N ILE A 170 -4.75 -6.39 -16.54
CA ILE A 170 -4.27 -6.19 -17.90
C ILE A 170 -5.40 -6.55 -18.88
N ALA A 171 -5.66 -5.65 -19.81
CA ALA A 171 -6.79 -5.71 -20.73
C ALA A 171 -6.59 -6.77 -21.82
N PRO A 172 -7.68 -7.37 -22.35
CA PRO A 172 -7.60 -8.14 -23.58
C PRO A 172 -7.04 -7.31 -24.74
N GLY A 173 -6.40 -7.96 -25.70
CA GLY A 173 -5.67 -7.34 -26.79
C GLY A 173 -4.29 -6.79 -26.41
N SER A 174 -3.97 -6.67 -25.11
CA SER A 174 -2.61 -6.32 -24.68
C SER A 174 -1.63 -7.39 -25.10
N THR A 175 -0.54 -6.98 -25.75
CA THR A 175 0.49 -7.91 -26.25
C THR A 175 1.87 -7.49 -25.75
N ARG A 176 2.67 -8.47 -25.31
CA ARG A 176 4.09 -8.29 -24.97
C ARG A 176 4.96 -8.35 -26.21
N ALA A 177 6.18 -7.83 -26.12
CA ALA A 177 7.19 -7.97 -27.18
C ALA A 177 7.51 -9.45 -27.52
N SER A 178 7.33 -10.37 -26.57
CA SER A 178 7.49 -11.81 -26.79
C SER A 178 6.34 -12.48 -27.55
N GLY A 179 5.27 -11.74 -27.90
CA GLY A 179 4.05 -12.27 -28.52
C GLY A 179 3.02 -12.82 -27.53
N ALA A 180 3.38 -12.99 -26.25
CA ALA A 180 2.41 -13.38 -25.22
C ALA A 180 1.35 -12.28 -25.06
N CYS A 181 0.07 -12.65 -25.12
CA CYS A 181 -1.04 -11.71 -25.13
C CYS A 181 -2.14 -12.09 -24.13
N TRP A 182 -3.00 -11.12 -23.84
CA TRP A 182 -4.27 -11.34 -23.16
C TRP A 182 -5.35 -11.45 -24.23
N ALA A 183 -5.96 -12.61 -24.38
CA ALA A 183 -6.88 -12.88 -25.47
C ALA A 183 -8.28 -13.16 -24.94
N GLN A 184 -9.30 -12.67 -25.64
CA GLN A 184 -10.67 -13.06 -25.36
C GLN A 184 -10.83 -14.56 -25.61
N LYS A 185 -11.39 -15.28 -24.64
CA LYS A 185 -11.71 -16.69 -24.79
C LYS A 185 -12.87 -16.86 -25.77
N ILE A 186 -12.65 -17.70 -26.78
CA ILE A 186 -13.68 -18.08 -27.75
C ILE A 186 -14.87 -18.71 -27.02
N SER A 187 -16.07 -18.49 -27.56
CA SER A 187 -17.34 -19.02 -27.01
C SER A 187 -17.75 -18.42 -25.66
N THR A 188 -17.25 -17.22 -25.34
CA THR A 188 -17.74 -16.41 -24.22
C THR A 188 -18.21 -15.05 -24.75
N PRO A 189 -19.13 -14.34 -24.07
CA PRO A 189 -19.59 -13.03 -24.51
C PRO A 189 -18.44 -12.05 -24.74
N ASP A 190 -18.52 -11.22 -25.79
CA ASP A 190 -17.52 -10.20 -26.11
C ASP A 190 -17.44 -9.14 -24.98
N LEU A 191 -16.22 -8.80 -24.53
CA LEU A 191 -16.07 -7.91 -23.37
C LEU A 191 -16.45 -6.47 -23.72
N LEU A 192 -16.07 -6.00 -24.91
CA LEU A 192 -16.31 -4.64 -25.35
C LEU A 192 -17.79 -4.43 -25.62
N GLU A 193 -18.42 -5.38 -26.32
CA GLU A 193 -19.86 -5.38 -26.58
C GLU A 193 -20.65 -5.44 -25.27
N ALA A 194 -20.28 -6.34 -24.36
CA ALA A 194 -20.98 -6.48 -23.08
C ALA A 194 -20.88 -5.21 -22.22
N LYS A 195 -19.73 -4.52 -22.26
CA LYS A 195 -19.55 -3.25 -21.54
C LYS A 195 -20.33 -2.11 -22.20
N ALA A 196 -20.27 -1.99 -23.52
CA ALA A 196 -20.94 -0.91 -24.26
C ALA A 196 -22.47 -1.02 -24.16
N THR A 197 -23.00 -2.24 -24.15
CA THR A 197 -24.43 -2.51 -24.02
C THR A 197 -24.90 -2.66 -22.58
N SER A 198 -24.00 -2.53 -21.59
CA SER A 198 -24.28 -2.74 -20.16
C SER A 198 -24.92 -4.11 -19.84
N THR A 199 -24.50 -5.15 -20.56
CA THR A 199 -24.99 -6.54 -20.41
C THR A 199 -24.03 -7.45 -19.63
N LEU A 200 -22.95 -6.89 -19.06
CA LEU A 200 -22.08 -7.62 -18.15
C LEU A 200 -22.91 -8.24 -17.00
N PRO A 201 -22.78 -9.55 -16.74
CA PRO A 201 -23.57 -10.21 -15.69
C PRO A 201 -23.10 -9.78 -14.30
N GLN A 202 -23.99 -9.88 -13.32
CA GLN A 202 -23.61 -9.80 -11.91
C GLN A 202 -22.81 -11.04 -11.50
N MET A 203 -21.94 -10.90 -10.51
CA MET A 203 -21.16 -12.04 -10.00
C MET A 203 -22.09 -13.10 -9.38
N PRO A 204 -21.92 -14.40 -9.74
CA PRO A 204 -22.75 -15.48 -9.20
C PRO A 204 -22.80 -15.46 -7.67
N GLU A 205 -23.99 -15.69 -7.09
CA GLU A 205 -24.19 -15.56 -5.64
C GLU A 205 -23.28 -16.49 -4.85
N LYS A 206 -23.02 -17.70 -5.35
CA LYS A 206 -22.10 -18.67 -4.72
C LYS A 206 -20.69 -18.08 -4.52
N LEU A 207 -20.18 -17.34 -5.50
CA LEU A 207 -18.86 -16.71 -5.44
C LEU A 207 -18.91 -15.45 -4.58
N SER A 208 -19.95 -14.65 -4.74
CA SER A 208 -20.22 -13.46 -3.92
C SER A 208 -20.29 -13.80 -2.42
N GLU A 209 -21.01 -14.86 -2.04
CA GLU A 209 -21.07 -15.38 -0.68
C GLU A 209 -19.72 -15.86 -0.18
N LEU A 210 -18.95 -16.57 -1.00
CA LEU A 210 -17.65 -17.09 -0.59
C LEU A 210 -16.68 -15.94 -0.30
N ILE A 211 -16.65 -14.92 -1.17
CA ILE A 211 -15.89 -13.69 -0.94
C ILE A 211 -16.32 -13.03 0.37
N ARG A 212 -17.64 -12.84 0.58
CA ARG A 212 -18.16 -12.22 1.81
C ARG A 212 -17.89 -13.06 3.07
N LYS A 213 -17.99 -14.39 3.00
CA LYS A 213 -17.72 -15.33 4.10
C LYS A 213 -16.24 -15.32 4.47
N CYS A 214 -15.33 -15.31 3.51
CA CYS A 214 -13.90 -15.17 3.77
C CYS A 214 -13.57 -13.82 4.43
N ILE A 215 -14.19 -12.73 3.96
CA ILE A 215 -14.04 -11.42 4.61
C ILE A 215 -14.61 -11.45 6.05
N THR A 216 -15.77 -12.06 6.24
CA THR A 216 -16.44 -12.14 7.56
C THR A 216 -15.69 -13.07 8.54
N SER A 217 -15.14 -14.20 8.09
CA SER A 217 -14.33 -15.10 8.92
C SER A 217 -12.99 -14.50 9.31
N ILE A 218 -12.46 -13.56 8.50
CA ILE A 218 -11.33 -12.73 8.89
C ILE A 218 -11.71 -11.76 10.03
N ILE A 219 -12.98 -11.32 10.08
CA ILE A 219 -13.49 -10.24 10.96
C ILE A 219 -14.15 -10.76 12.26
N GLN A 220 -14.63 -12.01 12.33
CA GLN A 220 -15.22 -12.54 13.57
C GLN A 220 -14.15 -12.82 14.66
N PRO A 221 -14.44 -12.57 15.95
CA PRO A 221 -13.68 -13.15 17.04
C PRO A 221 -13.86 -14.66 16.97
N ALA A 222 -12.75 -15.41 16.92
CA ALA A 222 -12.82 -16.85 17.09
C ALA A 222 -13.34 -17.15 18.50
N GLU A 223 -14.63 -17.43 18.64
CA GLU A 223 -15.13 -18.09 19.84
C GLU A 223 -14.65 -19.54 19.84
N ALA A 224 -14.01 -19.92 20.94
CA ALA A 224 -13.67 -21.27 21.37
C ALA A 224 -12.81 -22.13 20.41
N GLY A 225 -11.50 -22.15 20.69
CA GLY A 225 -10.59 -23.15 20.14
C GLY A 225 -9.15 -22.99 20.60
N LEU A 226 -8.85 -23.47 21.81
CA LEU A 226 -7.47 -23.73 22.25
C LEU A 226 -6.72 -24.58 21.21
N ASN A 227 -5.47 -24.21 20.95
CA ASN A 227 -4.46 -24.93 20.16
C ASN A 227 -4.70 -25.07 18.65
N LYS A 228 -3.97 -24.25 17.88
CA LYS A 228 -3.11 -24.74 16.80
C LYS A 228 -2.04 -23.70 16.46
N LYS A 229 -0.77 -24.10 16.63
CA LYS A 229 0.40 -23.42 16.07
C LYS A 229 0.25 -23.39 14.54
N HIS A 230 0.19 -22.21 13.94
CA HIS A 230 0.51 -22.02 12.54
C HIS A 230 1.55 -20.92 12.41
N ASN A 231 2.81 -21.33 12.41
CA ASN A 231 3.89 -20.58 11.80
C ASN A 231 3.66 -20.62 10.29
N GLN A 232 3.14 -19.54 9.72
CA GLN A 232 3.29 -19.24 8.29
C GLN A 232 3.86 -17.82 8.14
N PRO A 233 4.83 -17.63 7.23
CA PRO A 233 5.54 -16.35 7.08
C PRO A 233 4.63 -15.31 6.41
N ILE A 234 4.49 -14.15 7.08
CA ILE A 234 3.61 -13.05 6.66
C ILE A 234 4.21 -12.35 5.42
N SER A 235 3.66 -12.65 4.25
CA SER A 235 4.00 -12.06 2.95
C SER A 235 3.04 -10.93 2.54
N SER A 236 3.00 -9.80 3.24
CA SER A 236 2.11 -8.68 2.82
C SER A 236 2.51 -7.25 3.24
N ARG A 237 3.78 -6.98 3.54
CA ARG A 237 4.23 -5.62 3.94
C ARG A 237 4.27 -4.56 2.83
N THR A 238 3.84 -4.89 1.62
CA THR A 238 3.87 -3.99 0.45
C THR A 238 2.49 -3.67 -0.13
N ASP A 239 1.41 -4.21 0.45
CA ASP A 239 0.04 -3.93 -0.01
C ASP A 239 -0.69 -3.05 1.02
N PRO A 240 -0.97 -1.77 0.70
CA PRO A 240 -1.75 -0.88 1.56
C PRO A 240 -3.11 -1.43 1.96
N PHE A 241 -3.74 -2.25 1.11
CA PHE A 241 -5.02 -2.88 1.42
C PHE A 241 -4.86 -4.00 2.47
N ALA A 242 -3.89 -4.91 2.28
CA ALA A 242 -3.59 -5.95 3.26
C ALA A 242 -3.18 -5.37 4.62
N TYR A 243 -2.40 -4.29 4.62
CA TYR A 243 -2.05 -3.56 5.85
C TYR A 243 -3.29 -3.01 6.55
N ALA A 244 -4.17 -2.34 5.80
CA ALA A 244 -5.37 -1.74 6.36
C ALA A 244 -6.38 -2.79 6.86
N LEU A 245 -6.49 -3.96 6.21
CA LEU A 245 -7.32 -5.06 6.69
C LEU A 245 -6.83 -5.65 8.01
N VAL A 246 -5.52 -5.83 8.17
CA VAL A 246 -4.94 -6.28 9.45
C VAL A 246 -5.21 -5.25 10.54
N ALA A 247 -4.97 -3.96 10.24
CA ALA A 247 -5.24 -2.89 11.19
C ALA A 247 -6.74 -2.78 11.55
N LEU A 248 -7.65 -2.96 10.59
CA LEU A 248 -9.09 -3.01 10.83
C LEU A 248 -9.43 -4.13 11.82
N LYS A 249 -8.90 -5.34 11.59
CA LYS A 249 -9.11 -6.50 12.48
C LYS A 249 -8.56 -6.27 13.88
N GLU A 250 -7.36 -5.71 14.00
CA GLU A 250 -6.74 -5.45 15.30
C GLU A 250 -7.53 -4.40 16.10
N GLU A 251 -7.95 -3.33 15.44
CA GLU A 251 -8.67 -2.24 16.11
C GLU A 251 -10.12 -2.60 16.44
N THR A 252 -10.79 -3.40 15.61
CA THR A 252 -12.14 -3.92 15.94
C THR A 252 -12.08 -4.90 17.11
N ASN A 253 -11.04 -5.74 17.21
CA ASN A 253 -10.81 -6.59 18.38
C ASN A 253 -10.52 -5.79 19.65
N ARG A 254 -9.74 -4.70 19.53
CA ARG A 254 -9.50 -3.78 20.64
C ARG A 254 -10.80 -3.12 21.12
N LEU A 255 -11.66 -2.72 20.17
CA LEU A 255 -12.95 -2.12 20.50
C LEU A 255 -13.90 -3.15 21.13
N SER A 256 -14.00 -4.35 20.57
CA SER A 256 -14.91 -5.40 21.07
C SER A 256 -14.57 -5.88 22.48
N THR A 257 -13.30 -5.77 22.89
CA THR A 257 -12.82 -6.15 24.23
C THR A 257 -12.69 -4.96 25.20
N ALA A 258 -13.07 -3.74 24.78
CA ALA A 258 -12.93 -2.54 25.60
C ALA A 258 -13.80 -2.60 26.88
N ALA A 259 -13.18 -2.37 28.03
CA ALA A 259 -13.86 -2.33 29.33
C ALA A 259 -14.85 -1.17 29.44
N ARG A 260 -15.92 -1.37 30.23
CA ARG A 260 -16.93 -0.34 30.53
C ARG A 260 -16.25 0.93 31.07
N GLY A 261 -16.65 2.09 30.58
CA GLY A 261 -16.06 3.39 30.93
C GLY A 261 -15.05 3.95 29.91
N ILE A 262 -14.41 3.11 29.08
CA ILE A 262 -13.49 3.58 28.01
C ILE A 262 -13.99 3.26 26.59
N ARG A 263 -15.11 2.54 26.45
CA ARG A 263 -15.64 2.05 25.17
C ARG A 263 -15.88 3.15 24.13
N ASN A 264 -16.52 4.27 24.52
CA ASN A 264 -16.81 5.37 23.61
C ASN A 264 -15.53 6.11 23.16
N THR A 265 -14.58 6.31 24.08
CA THR A 265 -13.26 6.88 23.75
C THR A 265 -12.48 5.96 22.81
N THR A 266 -12.52 4.64 23.05
CA THR A 266 -11.91 3.65 22.15
C THR A 266 -12.59 3.68 20.77
N LEU A 267 -13.92 3.74 20.70
CA LEU A 267 -14.67 3.87 19.45
C LEU A 267 -14.22 5.12 18.67
N ASN A 268 -14.12 6.28 19.33
CA ASN A 268 -13.68 7.52 18.68
C ASN A 268 -12.26 7.40 18.10
N ASN A 269 -11.32 6.89 18.89
CA ASN A 269 -9.92 6.76 18.48
C ASN A 269 -9.75 5.76 17.32
N VAL A 270 -10.47 4.64 17.38
CA VAL A 270 -10.48 3.64 16.31
C VAL A 270 -11.12 4.21 15.05
N ALA A 271 -12.27 4.89 15.18
CA ALA A 271 -12.95 5.55 14.06
C ALA A 271 -12.05 6.62 13.40
N PHE A 272 -11.32 7.42 14.18
CA PHE A 272 -10.33 8.38 13.68
C PHE A 272 -9.20 7.69 12.91
N ARG A 273 -8.57 6.68 13.51
CA ARG A 273 -7.47 5.96 12.87
C ARG A 273 -7.88 5.30 11.55
N LEU A 274 -9.01 4.59 11.57
CA LEU A 274 -9.53 3.91 10.39
C LEU A 274 -10.08 4.91 9.36
N GLY A 275 -10.57 6.07 9.78
CA GLY A 275 -10.91 7.19 8.89
C GLY A 275 -9.72 7.66 8.05
N GLY A 276 -8.51 7.63 8.61
CA GLY A 276 -7.28 7.89 7.86
C GLY A 276 -7.02 6.88 6.75
N PHE A 277 -7.44 5.61 6.90
CA PHE A 277 -7.40 4.61 5.83
C PHE A 277 -8.52 4.80 4.80
N VAL A 278 -9.69 5.29 5.24
CA VAL A 278 -10.81 5.62 4.35
C VAL A 278 -10.43 6.77 3.41
N ALA A 279 -9.78 7.83 3.92
CA ALA A 279 -9.32 8.92 3.07
C ALA A 279 -8.21 8.55 2.08
N ARG A 280 -7.60 7.37 2.25
CA ARG A 280 -6.59 6.81 1.36
C ARG A 280 -7.18 5.79 0.40
N ASP A 281 -8.50 5.55 0.46
CA ASP A 281 -9.20 4.49 -0.27
C ASP A 281 -8.63 3.08 0.01
N TRP A 282 -8.04 2.87 1.20
CA TRP A 282 -7.56 1.56 1.64
C TRP A 282 -8.69 0.74 2.29
N LEU A 283 -9.62 1.41 2.97
CA LEU A 283 -10.85 0.83 3.53
C LEU A 283 -12.07 1.66 3.10
N SER A 284 -13.26 1.07 3.02
CA SER A 284 -14.47 1.86 2.76
C SER A 284 -15.00 2.37 4.08
N ARG A 285 -15.68 3.51 4.00
CA ARG A 285 -16.46 4.02 5.12
C ARG A 285 -17.46 2.97 5.63
N ASN A 286 -18.17 2.29 4.74
CA ASN A 286 -19.18 1.28 5.11
C ASN A 286 -18.59 0.05 5.83
N GLU A 287 -17.43 -0.46 5.39
CA GLU A 287 -16.74 -1.58 6.06
C GLU A 287 -16.30 -1.20 7.47
N VAL A 288 -15.68 -0.02 7.62
CA VAL A 288 -15.27 0.48 8.93
C VAL A 288 -16.48 0.69 9.82
N GLU A 289 -17.53 1.37 9.32
CA GLU A 289 -18.75 1.58 10.10
C GLU A 289 -19.41 0.28 10.53
N SER A 290 -19.54 -0.70 9.63
CA SER A 290 -20.17 -1.99 9.94
C SER A 290 -19.36 -2.78 10.97
N ALA A 291 -18.03 -2.83 10.80
CA ALA A 291 -17.16 -3.55 11.72
C ALA A 291 -17.12 -2.92 13.11
N LEU A 292 -17.12 -1.58 13.19
CA LEU A 292 -17.16 -0.86 14.47
C LEU A 292 -18.53 -0.96 15.14
N LYS A 293 -19.64 -0.90 14.38
CA LYS A 293 -21.00 -1.13 14.91
C LYS A 293 -21.13 -2.53 15.52
N LEU A 294 -20.60 -3.56 14.86
CA LEU A 294 -20.57 -4.91 15.39
C LEU A 294 -19.70 -5.01 16.65
N ALA A 295 -18.51 -4.40 16.67
CA ALA A 295 -17.64 -4.39 17.85
C ALA A 295 -18.30 -3.66 19.06
N CYS A 296 -19.04 -2.59 18.81
CA CYS A 296 -19.84 -1.88 19.81
C CYS A 296 -21.03 -2.70 20.32
N LEU A 297 -21.64 -3.52 19.46
CA LEU A 297 -22.66 -4.46 19.89
C LEU A 297 -22.07 -5.52 20.83
N VAL A 298 -20.94 -6.11 20.45
CA VAL A 298 -20.23 -7.14 21.24
C VAL A 298 -19.78 -6.61 22.59
N ASN A 299 -19.22 -5.41 22.66
CA ASN A 299 -18.77 -4.84 23.93
C ASN A 299 -19.91 -4.25 24.78
N GLY A 300 -21.15 -4.20 24.27
CA GLY A 300 -22.32 -3.66 24.97
C GLY A 300 -22.45 -2.13 24.93
N LEU A 301 -21.62 -1.40 24.18
CA LEU A 301 -21.76 0.05 24.05
C LEU A 301 -23.06 0.43 23.31
N SER A 302 -23.47 -0.37 22.32
CA SER A 302 -24.70 -0.15 21.55
C SER A 302 -25.97 -0.28 22.40
N THR A 303 -25.93 -1.05 23.50
CA THR A 303 -27.06 -1.18 24.42
C THR A 303 -27.04 -0.10 25.51
N GLU A 304 -25.85 0.35 25.93
CA GLU A 304 -25.68 1.41 26.93
C GLU A 304 -26.04 2.80 26.39
N SER A 305 -25.66 3.13 25.14
CA SER A 305 -25.83 4.49 24.60
C SER A 305 -25.91 4.50 23.06
N PRO A 306 -27.01 3.98 22.47
CA PRO A 306 -27.14 3.80 21.01
C PRO A 306 -27.02 5.11 20.21
N GLY A 307 -27.55 6.22 20.74
CA GLY A 307 -27.47 7.54 20.10
C GLY A 307 -26.07 8.16 20.13
N GLU A 308 -25.21 7.75 21.06
CA GLU A 308 -23.83 8.21 21.13
C GLU A 308 -22.92 7.46 20.17
N VAL A 309 -23.14 6.15 19.98
CA VAL A 309 -22.34 5.32 19.05
C VAL A 309 -22.33 5.91 17.65
N GLN A 310 -23.51 6.24 17.09
CA GLN A 310 -23.59 6.77 15.73
C GLN A 310 -22.94 8.16 15.61
N ARG A 311 -23.07 9.02 16.63
CA ARG A 311 -22.43 10.35 16.67
C ARG A 311 -20.91 10.26 16.78
N THR A 312 -20.40 9.45 17.71
CA THR A 312 -18.96 9.23 17.90
C THR A 312 -18.33 8.58 16.68
N LEU A 313 -19.00 7.58 16.10
CA LEU A 313 -18.53 6.91 14.89
C LEU A 313 -18.44 7.89 13.71
N SER A 314 -19.50 8.68 13.48
CA SER A 314 -19.54 9.63 12.36
C SER A 314 -18.50 10.75 12.52
N SER A 315 -18.38 11.33 13.71
CA SER A 315 -17.43 12.41 13.99
C SER A 315 -15.97 11.93 13.97
N GLY A 316 -15.68 10.77 14.58
CA GLY A 316 -14.36 10.16 14.57
C GLY A 316 -13.90 9.81 13.15
N LEU A 317 -14.76 9.14 12.36
CA LEU A 317 -14.45 8.81 10.97
C LEU A 317 -14.19 10.05 10.12
N LEU A 318 -15.03 11.07 10.22
CA LEU A 318 -14.86 12.31 9.46
C LEU A 318 -13.55 13.02 9.84
N ALA A 319 -13.25 13.12 11.13
CA ALA A 319 -11.99 13.69 11.60
C ALA A 319 -10.78 12.89 11.10
N GLY A 320 -10.87 11.56 11.09
CA GLY A 320 -9.86 10.67 10.54
C GLY A 320 -9.68 10.83 9.03
N MET A 321 -10.77 11.00 8.28
CA MET A 321 -10.70 11.24 6.83
C MET A 321 -10.01 12.56 6.49
N ASN A 322 -10.12 13.57 7.36
CA ASN A 322 -9.37 14.82 7.23
C ASN A 322 -7.88 14.68 7.63
N HIS A 323 -7.46 13.52 8.15
CA HIS A 323 -6.08 13.19 8.49
C HIS A 323 -5.68 11.86 7.83
N PRO A 324 -5.49 11.82 6.49
CA PRO A 324 -5.19 10.60 5.76
C PRO A 324 -3.93 9.91 6.29
N HIS A 325 -3.95 8.57 6.35
CA HIS A 325 -2.79 7.82 6.79
C HIS A 325 -1.60 8.03 5.83
N PRO A 326 -0.35 8.20 6.32
CA PRO A 326 0.81 8.37 5.47
C PRO A 326 1.02 7.17 4.52
N ASP A 327 1.66 7.42 3.38
CA ASP A 327 2.05 6.36 2.45
C ASP A 327 2.87 5.28 3.17
N LEU A 328 2.64 4.01 2.80
CA LEU A 328 3.54 2.96 3.24
C LEU A 328 4.91 3.24 2.62
N PRO A 329 6.01 3.13 3.39
CA PRO A 329 7.35 3.45 2.89
C PRO A 329 7.66 2.63 1.64
N ASP A 330 7.90 3.35 0.54
CA ASP A 330 8.16 2.77 -0.78
C ASP A 330 9.57 2.17 -0.79
N LEU A 331 9.69 0.83 -0.80
CA LEU A 331 10.97 0.13 -0.74
C LEU A 331 11.84 0.32 -2.02
N LYS A 332 11.38 1.10 -3.01
CA LYS A 332 12.00 1.24 -4.33
C LYS A 332 12.83 2.51 -4.53
N LEU A 333 12.83 3.48 -3.60
CA LEU A 333 13.55 4.75 -3.78
C LEU A 333 14.98 4.82 -3.18
N ILE A 334 15.54 3.70 -2.69
CA ILE A 334 16.89 3.70 -2.08
C ILE A 334 18.01 3.33 -3.09
N GLN A 335 17.70 3.15 -4.39
CA GLN A 335 18.72 2.81 -5.38
C GLN A 335 18.79 3.81 -6.55
N LYS A 336 19.47 4.94 -6.32
CA LYS A 336 20.48 5.48 -7.24
C LYS A 336 21.22 6.63 -6.58
N LYS A 337 22.49 6.39 -6.22
CA LYS A 337 23.50 7.44 -6.13
C LYS A 337 23.88 7.84 -7.56
N PRO A 338 24.04 9.12 -7.85
CA PRO A 338 25.32 9.55 -8.41
C PRO A 338 25.97 10.61 -7.52
N THR A 339 27.28 10.45 -7.38
CA THR A 339 28.25 11.41 -6.86
C THR A 339 28.53 12.53 -7.87
N THR A 340 28.81 13.73 -7.31
CA THR A 340 29.60 14.88 -7.83
C THR A 340 29.01 15.61 -9.06
N ASP A 341 28.89 16.94 -9.12
CA ASP A 341 29.86 17.99 -8.82
C ASP A 341 29.26 19.32 -8.34
N ILE A 342 30.13 20.16 -7.79
CA ILE A 342 29.94 21.54 -7.32
C ILE A 342 29.88 22.52 -8.52
N THR A 343 29.20 23.65 -8.29
CA THR A 343 29.18 24.95 -9.01
C THR A 343 27.94 25.24 -9.85
N GLY A 344 27.26 26.33 -9.51
CA GLY A 344 26.11 26.87 -10.24
C GLY A 344 25.25 27.75 -9.33
N GLN A 345 25.59 29.03 -9.24
CA GLN A 345 24.70 30.06 -8.72
C GLN A 345 23.46 30.13 -9.61
N GLU A 346 22.27 30.05 -9.03
CA GLU A 346 21.07 30.65 -9.65
C GLU A 346 20.28 31.43 -8.60
N ASN A 347 20.16 32.72 -8.91
CA ASN A 347 19.39 33.72 -8.19
C ASN A 347 17.89 33.40 -8.35
N THR A 348 17.20 33.14 -7.25
CA THR A 348 15.74 33.30 -7.16
C THR A 348 15.43 34.63 -6.47
N PRO A 349 14.58 35.49 -7.06
CA PRO A 349 14.25 36.79 -6.48
C PRO A 349 13.39 36.63 -5.22
N PRO A 350 13.52 37.53 -4.22
CA PRO A 350 12.74 37.46 -3.00
C PRO A 350 11.28 37.75 -3.31
N ILE A 351 10.38 36.86 -2.90
CA ILE A 351 8.96 37.17 -2.77
C ILE A 351 8.85 38.15 -1.61
N THR A 352 8.71 39.43 -1.92
CA THR A 352 8.39 40.48 -0.96
C THR A 352 6.96 40.28 -0.48
N ASN A 353 6.79 39.75 0.73
CA ASN A 353 5.52 39.76 1.46
C ASN A 353 5.26 41.15 2.06
N ASP A 354 5.13 42.16 1.21
CA ASP A 354 4.50 43.42 1.59
C ASP A 354 3.03 43.31 1.21
N HIS A 355 2.21 42.70 2.07
CA HIS A 355 0.75 42.92 2.22
C HIS A 355 0.15 41.87 3.16
N ALA A 356 0.44 41.96 4.47
CA ALA A 356 -0.48 41.49 5.51
C ALA A 356 -0.05 41.93 6.92
N ASN A 357 0.45 43.17 7.09
CA ASN A 357 0.38 43.82 8.39
C ASN A 357 -1.00 44.46 8.53
N GLN A 358 -2.02 43.62 8.65
CA GLN A 358 -3.24 43.98 9.34
C GLN A 358 -3.27 43.18 10.62
N THR A 359 -3.25 43.92 11.71
CA THR A 359 -3.35 43.49 13.09
C THR A 359 -4.60 42.61 13.25
N ILE A 360 -4.45 41.30 13.08
CA ILE A 360 -5.41 40.34 13.61
C ILE A 360 -5.20 40.42 15.11
N ALA A 361 -6.15 41.08 15.78
CA ALA A 361 -6.25 41.07 17.23
C ALA A 361 -6.06 39.62 17.70
N ASN A 362 -5.16 39.43 18.67
CA ASN A 362 -4.93 38.17 19.36
C ASN A 362 -6.24 37.68 19.97
N ASP A 363 -7.05 36.99 19.17
CA ASP A 363 -8.07 36.11 19.67
C ASP A 363 -7.31 34.97 20.33
N GLY A 364 -7.56 34.72 21.62
CA GLY A 364 -6.82 33.75 22.44
C GLY A 364 -6.91 32.28 21.97
N LEU A 365 -7.40 32.06 20.74
CA LEU A 365 -7.50 30.82 19.99
C LEU A 365 -6.16 30.33 19.43
N LEU A 366 -5.16 31.21 19.25
CA LEU A 366 -3.88 30.86 18.62
C LEU A 366 -2.71 30.68 19.60
N LYS A 367 -2.93 30.89 20.90
CA LYS A 367 -1.88 30.88 21.94
C LYS A 367 -1.14 29.54 22.09
N ASP A 368 -1.73 28.44 21.63
CA ASP A 368 -1.18 27.09 21.74
C ASP A 368 -0.50 26.61 20.44
N PHE A 369 -0.47 27.45 19.40
CA PHE A 369 0.18 27.15 18.13
C PHE A 369 1.59 27.74 18.11
N ILE A 370 2.56 26.91 17.71
CA ILE A 370 3.94 27.32 17.42
C ILE A 370 4.07 27.32 15.89
N PHE A 371 4.35 28.48 15.30
CA PHE A 371 4.48 28.64 13.86
C PHE A 371 5.93 28.40 13.43
N ASP A 372 6.10 28.10 12.13
CA ASP A 372 7.42 27.91 11.55
C ASP A 372 8.27 29.17 11.71
N GLY A 373 9.44 29.03 12.35
CA GLY A 373 10.32 30.15 12.73
C GLY A 373 10.15 30.67 14.16
N ASP A 374 9.08 30.32 14.89
CA ASP A 374 8.85 30.81 16.26
C ASP A 374 9.81 30.19 17.29
N VAL A 375 10.30 28.97 17.02
CA VAL A 375 11.26 28.27 17.88
C VAL A 375 12.52 27.94 17.08
N PRO A 376 13.68 28.51 17.43
CA PRO A 376 14.93 28.17 16.77
C PRO A 376 15.26 26.68 16.99
N PRO A 377 15.78 25.98 15.98
CA PRO A 377 16.07 24.55 16.10
C PRO A 377 17.20 24.33 17.10
N ASN A 378 16.85 23.86 18.30
CA ASN A 378 17.82 23.38 19.28
C ASN A 378 17.87 21.85 19.21
N PRO A 379 18.96 21.25 18.69
CA PRO A 379 19.05 19.80 18.58
C PRO A 379 19.07 19.17 19.98
N PRO A 380 18.23 18.15 20.24
CA PRO A 380 18.20 17.52 21.56
C PRO A 380 19.57 16.89 21.88
N PRO A 381 19.94 16.79 23.17
CA PRO A 381 21.13 16.05 23.60
C PRO A 381 21.17 14.65 22.98
N GLN A 382 22.37 14.10 22.76
CA GLN A 382 22.57 12.84 22.00
C GLN A 382 23.45 11.87 22.78
N LEU A 383 23.14 10.58 22.72
CA LEU A 383 23.96 9.48 23.24
C LEU A 383 24.97 8.98 22.20
N VAL A 384 24.57 8.98 20.93
CA VAL A 384 25.46 8.71 19.79
C VAL A 384 25.32 9.85 18.80
N LYS A 385 26.44 10.49 18.47
CA LYS A 385 26.46 11.67 17.62
C LYS A 385 25.71 11.43 16.30
N LYS A 386 24.76 12.31 16.00
CA LYS A 386 23.89 12.31 14.81
C LYS A 386 22.98 11.08 14.65
N LEU A 387 22.93 10.17 15.62
CA LEU A 387 22.20 8.91 15.48
C LEU A 387 21.16 8.69 16.59
N ILE A 388 21.55 8.84 17.86
CA ILE A 388 20.71 8.46 18.99
C ILE A 388 20.54 9.67 19.92
N PRO A 389 19.35 10.31 19.98
CA PRO A 389 19.04 11.30 21.00
C PRO A 389 19.06 10.69 22.42
N GLN A 390 19.32 11.53 23.42
CA GLN A 390 19.31 11.19 24.84
C GLN A 390 17.90 10.93 25.37
N GLN A 391 16.91 11.60 24.81
CA GLN A 391 15.50 11.42 25.14
C GLN A 391 14.68 11.26 23.87
N GLY A 392 13.71 10.34 23.89
CA GLY A 392 12.82 10.07 22.76
C GLY A 392 12.82 8.61 22.33
N ILE A 393 12.21 8.35 21.18
CA ILE A 393 12.05 7.00 20.62
C ILE A 393 12.84 6.91 19.32
N CYS A 394 13.70 5.90 19.21
CA CYS A 394 14.45 5.58 18.00
C CYS A 394 13.96 4.26 17.42
N PHE A 395 13.93 4.16 16.09
CA PHE A 395 13.52 2.94 15.38
C PHE A 395 14.68 2.34 14.59
N ILE A 396 14.98 1.06 14.84
CA ILE A 396 15.89 0.26 14.00
C ILE A 396 15.03 -0.60 13.06
N GLY A 397 14.86 -0.13 11.83
CA GLY A 397 14.09 -0.81 10.78
C GLY A 397 14.96 -1.67 9.85
N GLY A 398 14.39 -2.74 9.30
CA GLY A 398 15.09 -3.63 8.37
C GLY A 398 14.38 -4.97 8.16
N GLN A 399 14.68 -5.66 7.06
CA GLN A 399 14.08 -6.97 6.72
C GLN A 399 14.42 -8.05 7.77
N SER A 400 13.68 -9.16 7.80
CA SER A 400 14.08 -10.33 8.60
C SER A 400 15.47 -10.81 8.15
N GLY A 401 16.31 -11.24 9.09
CA GLY A 401 17.69 -11.62 8.79
C GLY A 401 18.65 -10.46 8.46
N ALA A 402 18.18 -9.23 8.27
CA ALA A 402 19.01 -8.06 7.91
C ALA A 402 19.95 -7.56 9.04
N GLY A 403 20.12 -8.34 10.12
CA GLY A 403 21.05 -8.00 11.18
C GLY A 403 20.53 -7.04 12.26
N LYS A 404 19.25 -6.62 12.24
CA LYS A 404 18.69 -5.65 13.23
C LYS A 404 19.06 -5.94 14.68
N THR A 405 18.86 -7.18 15.13
CA THR A 405 19.20 -7.59 16.49
C THR A 405 20.70 -7.50 16.76
N PHE A 406 21.54 -7.79 15.77
CA PHE A 406 22.99 -7.63 15.89
C PHE A 406 23.37 -6.14 15.98
N VAL A 407 22.73 -5.28 15.19
CA VAL A 407 22.93 -3.82 15.26
C VAL A 407 22.46 -3.26 16.60
N ALA A 408 21.31 -3.70 17.12
CA ALA A 408 20.80 -3.29 18.43
C ALA A 408 21.71 -3.75 19.58
N VAL A 409 22.26 -4.97 19.49
CA VAL A 409 23.24 -5.48 20.46
C VAL A 409 24.57 -4.72 20.35
N ASP A 410 25.04 -4.43 19.13
CA ASP A 410 26.27 -3.65 18.93
C ASP A 410 26.13 -2.21 19.47
N LEU A 411 24.96 -1.60 19.28
CA LEU A 411 24.60 -0.31 19.86
C LEU A 411 24.58 -0.39 21.39
N ALA A 412 23.95 -1.41 21.96
CA ALA A 412 23.89 -1.61 23.41
C ALA A 412 25.30 -1.73 24.01
N VAL A 413 26.19 -2.51 23.38
CA VAL A 413 27.59 -2.64 23.81
C VAL A 413 28.32 -1.30 23.64
N SER A 414 28.10 -0.57 22.55
CA SER A 414 28.72 0.74 22.31
C SER A 414 28.33 1.76 23.39
N LEU A 415 27.03 1.87 23.70
CA LEU A 415 26.51 2.74 24.75
C LEU A 415 27.02 2.36 26.14
N ALA A 416 27.05 1.06 26.45
CA ALA A 416 27.46 0.57 27.76
C ALA A 416 28.97 0.57 28.00
N SER A 417 29.77 0.57 26.93
CA SER A 417 31.24 0.64 26.99
C SER A 417 31.81 2.04 26.73
N GLY A 418 31.05 2.93 26.08
CA GLY A 418 31.54 4.22 25.58
C GLY A 418 32.32 4.11 24.26
N ILE A 419 32.44 2.91 23.68
CA ILE A 419 33.11 2.71 22.38
C ILE A 419 32.20 3.23 21.26
N SER A 420 32.79 3.70 20.16
CA SER A 420 32.05 4.21 19.00
C SER A 420 31.08 3.16 18.44
N PHE A 421 29.89 3.62 18.07
CA PHE A 421 28.91 2.83 17.33
C PHE A 421 29.10 3.11 15.84
N PHE A 422 29.52 2.08 15.08
CA PHE A 422 30.11 2.25 13.75
C PHE A 422 31.20 3.34 13.77
N SER A 423 31.09 4.35 12.90
CA SER A 423 32.01 5.49 12.82
C SER A 423 31.54 6.70 13.64
N GLN A 424 30.48 6.58 14.44
CA GLN A 424 29.96 7.69 15.25
C GLN A 424 30.39 7.55 16.71
N PRO A 425 30.91 8.63 17.33
CA PRO A 425 31.29 8.60 18.73
C PRO A 425 30.07 8.47 19.63
N THR A 426 30.19 7.60 20.62
CA THR A 426 29.30 7.54 21.77
C THR A 426 29.67 8.70 22.70
N LEU A 427 28.72 9.60 22.94
CA LEU A 427 28.96 10.85 23.68
C LEU A 427 28.80 10.68 25.19
N GLU A 428 28.02 9.69 25.61
CA GLU A 428 27.76 9.38 27.02
C GLU A 428 27.72 7.87 27.23
N ARG A 429 28.34 7.38 28.30
CA ARG A 429 28.29 5.97 28.70
C ARG A 429 27.06 5.74 29.57
N VAL A 430 26.17 4.85 29.14
CA VAL A 430 24.89 4.59 29.80
C VAL A 430 24.61 3.11 29.99
N GLY A 431 23.81 2.77 31.01
CA GLY A 431 23.25 1.43 31.16
C GLY A 431 22.17 1.14 30.12
N VAL A 432 22.06 -0.11 29.67
CA VAL A 432 21.10 -0.52 28.64
C VAL A 432 20.21 -1.65 29.14
N VAL A 433 18.90 -1.50 28.98
CA VAL A 433 17.95 -2.60 29.21
C VAL A 433 17.30 -3.01 27.89
N ILE A 434 17.40 -4.30 27.55
CA ILE A 434 16.81 -4.89 26.36
C ILE A 434 15.54 -5.66 26.76
N LEU A 435 14.37 -5.16 26.35
CA LEU A 435 13.11 -5.89 26.45
C LEU A 435 12.93 -6.74 25.19
N ALA A 436 13.19 -8.03 25.30
CA ALA A 436 13.34 -8.92 24.15
C ALA A 436 12.08 -9.76 23.94
N ALA A 437 11.13 -9.25 23.14
CA ALA A 437 9.91 -9.96 22.78
C ALA A 437 10.17 -11.27 22.02
N GLU A 438 11.30 -11.34 21.31
CA GLU A 438 11.73 -12.49 20.52
C GLU A 438 13.23 -12.74 20.70
N GLY A 439 13.65 -14.02 20.61
CA GLY A 439 15.07 -14.37 20.54
C GLY A 439 15.89 -14.12 21.82
N ALA A 440 15.24 -13.89 22.97
CA ALA A 440 15.89 -13.58 24.25
C ALA A 440 16.93 -14.63 24.69
N HIS A 441 16.68 -15.91 24.38
CA HIS A 441 17.60 -17.02 24.66
C HIS A 441 18.95 -16.89 23.91
N THR A 442 19.01 -16.13 22.82
CA THR A 442 20.25 -15.90 22.05
C THR A 442 20.98 -14.61 22.43
N LEU A 443 20.43 -13.78 23.33
CA LEU A 443 21.04 -12.48 23.65
C LEU A 443 22.36 -12.62 24.40
N ALA A 444 22.47 -13.58 25.33
CA ALA A 444 23.68 -13.78 26.11
C ALA A 444 24.91 -14.02 25.21
N SER A 445 24.80 -14.95 24.26
CA SER A 445 25.88 -15.25 23.31
C SER A 445 26.17 -14.09 22.35
N ARG A 446 25.14 -13.39 21.88
CA ARG A 446 25.33 -12.21 21.00
C ARG A 446 26.02 -11.05 21.70
N ILE A 447 25.67 -10.77 22.95
CA ILE A 447 26.30 -9.71 23.76
C ILE A 447 27.76 -10.06 24.02
N GLN A 448 28.06 -11.33 24.35
CA GLN A 448 29.44 -11.78 24.51
C GLN A 448 30.27 -11.56 23.24
N VAL A 449 29.79 -12.03 22.08
CA VAL A 449 30.50 -11.88 20.80
C VAL A 449 30.67 -10.39 20.42
N ALA A 450 29.66 -9.56 20.66
CA ALA A 450 29.74 -8.13 20.39
C ALA A 450 30.77 -7.42 21.31
N ARG A 451 30.86 -7.83 22.58
CA ARG A 451 31.89 -7.35 23.52
C ARG A 451 33.30 -7.72 23.06
N GLU A 452 33.50 -8.98 22.67
CA GLU A 452 34.78 -9.48 22.15
C GLU A 452 35.21 -8.72 20.88
N ARG A 453 34.28 -8.49 19.95
CA ARG A 453 34.55 -7.73 18.71
C ARG A 453 34.93 -6.27 18.95
N LYS A 454 34.40 -5.64 19.99
CA LYS A 454 34.81 -4.30 20.43
C LYS A 454 35.96 -4.35 21.44
N THR A 455 36.67 -5.47 21.54
CA THR A 455 37.85 -5.66 22.39
C THR A 455 37.61 -5.31 23.86
N THR A 456 36.40 -5.53 24.38
CA THR A 456 36.09 -5.35 25.80
C THR A 456 35.80 -6.70 26.48
N SER A 457 36.66 -7.07 27.42
CA SER A 457 36.51 -8.27 28.25
C SER A 457 35.72 -8.01 29.54
N GLN A 458 35.43 -6.74 29.85
CA GLN A 458 34.71 -6.34 31.07
C GLN A 458 33.20 -6.53 30.92
N LEU A 459 32.54 -6.97 31.99
CA LEU A 459 31.08 -7.01 32.03
C LEU A 459 30.54 -5.59 31.93
N LEU A 460 29.49 -5.42 31.12
CA LEU A 460 28.88 -4.11 30.84
C LEU A 460 27.53 -4.00 31.55
N PRO A 461 27.06 -2.77 31.86
CA PRO A 461 25.75 -2.52 32.47
C PRO A 461 24.61 -2.76 31.46
N ILE A 462 24.47 -4.01 31.01
CA ILE A 462 23.45 -4.46 30.06
C ILE A 462 22.59 -5.51 30.76
N ALA A 463 21.30 -5.23 30.87
CA ALA A 463 20.30 -6.20 31.33
C ALA A 463 19.33 -6.53 30.20
N TRP A 464 18.71 -7.71 30.26
CA TRP A 464 17.61 -8.05 29.35
C TRP A 464 16.53 -8.85 30.06
N GLN A 465 15.30 -8.75 29.56
CA GLN A 465 14.15 -9.51 30.02
C GLN A 465 13.46 -10.13 28.80
N ALA A 466 13.13 -11.42 28.88
CA ALA A 466 12.45 -12.15 27.80
C ALA A 466 10.94 -11.87 27.73
N ASP A 467 10.32 -11.58 28.88
CA ASP A 467 8.90 -11.27 28.96
C ASP A 467 8.70 -9.76 28.81
N VAL A 468 8.15 -9.29 27.69
CA VAL A 468 7.89 -7.87 27.49
C VAL A 468 6.51 -7.53 28.05
N PRO A 469 6.42 -6.72 29.12
CA PRO A 469 5.12 -6.35 29.66
C PRO A 469 4.32 -5.57 28.62
N ASN A 470 2.99 -5.69 28.65
CA ASN A 470 2.12 -4.88 27.81
C ASN A 470 2.33 -3.40 28.13
N LEU A 471 3.02 -2.69 27.23
CA LEU A 471 3.36 -1.27 27.37
C LEU A 471 2.15 -0.35 27.16
N ALA A 472 0.96 -0.89 26.86
CA ALA A 472 -0.30 -0.14 26.86
C ALA A 472 -1.04 -0.17 28.21
N ASP A 473 -0.59 -0.99 29.18
CA ASP A 473 -1.17 -1.04 30.53
C ASP A 473 -0.35 -0.20 31.52
N THR A 474 -0.91 0.93 31.96
CA THR A 474 -0.28 1.87 32.88
C THR A 474 0.20 1.21 34.19
N ARG A 475 -0.49 0.16 34.68
CA ARG A 475 -0.05 -0.57 35.88
C ARG A 475 1.21 -1.39 35.61
N ARG A 476 1.26 -2.06 34.46
CA ARG A 476 2.44 -2.83 34.02
C ARG A 476 3.62 -1.92 33.67
N ILE A 477 3.36 -0.73 33.11
CA ILE A 477 4.40 0.28 32.92
C ILE A 477 4.97 0.75 34.25
N ARG A 478 4.13 1.03 35.25
CA ARG A 478 4.58 1.43 36.60
C ARG A 478 5.41 0.33 37.28
N ASP A 479 4.99 -0.92 37.14
CA ASP A 479 5.76 -2.07 37.60
C ASP A 479 7.10 -2.20 36.86
N LEU A 480 7.11 -2.04 35.54
CA LEU A 480 8.34 -2.04 34.73
C LEU A 480 9.29 -0.93 35.17
N ILE A 481 8.80 0.31 35.35
CA ILE A 481 9.61 1.44 35.85
C ILE A 481 10.22 1.11 37.22
N THR A 482 9.44 0.49 38.12
CA THR A 482 9.91 0.08 39.44
C THR A 482 11.05 -0.95 39.34
N ARG A 483 10.91 -1.94 38.45
CA ARG A 483 11.94 -2.94 38.17
C ARG A 483 13.17 -2.35 37.49
N LEU A 484 13.00 -1.43 36.55
CA LEU A 484 14.11 -0.69 35.93
C LEU A 484 14.89 0.11 36.98
N GLY A 485 14.21 0.70 37.97
CA GLY A 485 14.87 1.34 39.10
C GLY A 485 15.71 0.37 39.96
N ALA A 486 15.29 -0.90 40.09
CA ALA A 486 16.10 -1.93 40.74
C ALA A 486 17.31 -2.34 39.89
N VAL A 487 17.16 -2.37 38.56
CA VAL A 487 18.27 -2.62 37.62
C VAL A 487 19.30 -1.49 37.66
N ASP A 488 18.87 -0.23 37.68
CA ASP A 488 19.76 0.94 37.81
C ASP A 488 20.59 0.85 39.09
N ARG A 489 19.96 0.55 40.23
CA ARG A 489 20.66 0.33 41.51
C ARG A 489 21.66 -0.83 41.52
N LYS A 490 21.51 -1.81 40.62
CA LYS A 490 22.44 -2.94 40.51
C LYS A 490 23.69 -2.56 39.69
N PHE A 491 23.59 -1.56 38.82
CA PHE A 491 24.68 -1.13 37.92
C PHE A 491 25.39 0.14 38.36
N ARG A 492 24.81 0.90 39.30
CA ARG A 492 25.52 1.88 40.13
C ARG A 492 26.30 1.18 41.23
#